data_AF-A0AAD7AM18-F1
#
_entry.id   AF-A0AAD7AM18-F1
#
_cell.length_a   1.000
_cell.length_b   1.000
_cell.length_c   1.000
_cell.angle_alpha   90.00
_cell.angle_beta   90.00
_cell.angle_gamma   90.00
#
_symmetry.space_group_name_H-M   'P 1'
#
loop_
_entity.id
_entity.type
_entity.pdbx_description
1 polymer ?
#
loop_
_entity_poly.entity_id
_entity_poly.type
_entity_poly.pdbx_seq_one_letter_code
_entity_poly.pdbx_strand_id
1 'polypeptide(L)'
;MSESELYEDMEAVTLENEVAGSETHGGDVPPTHEVPKNEAATAPEQVPPAQEKAPTTPVPAPTGPRDAGAPFDDEDADMILRSSDLVDFRVHKLFLSKASLVFRDMFSLHGRGPLSSSSSSPNAAYPDAYSPTGLPIVPLLDEPAPAVDMLLRFCYIPLIPTPSTLSDIELALHLGSKFQMPHVLSAAKSSILGQMESGVLPADRVFAFGWLHRQRDIVLAAASHPSREPLLAGPPYPEYELIPALALHKLLAFRRQARALAATSALCGDFSWITRPHIELFIEVLPDEPAPRCKCPATRFHEPEADFPGFPTQAELGAERGLVDWFWAFLRAGMARMAKATVQEAMDAVRDPALAAPGIEAAHGCPVCETRAGPALADFGVAWAQVIDERRELTIQTPF
;
A
#
# COMPACT_ATOMS: atom_id res chain seq x y z
N MET A 1 -18.58 -53.00 -16.27
CA MET A 1 -19.31 -51.72 -16.28
C MET A 1 -18.27 -50.65 -16.54
N SER A 2 -18.52 -49.84 -17.56
CA SER A 2 -17.58 -48.95 -18.25
C SER A 2 -17.34 -47.64 -17.48
N GLU A 3 -16.20 -46.99 -17.76
CA GLU A 3 -15.67 -45.73 -17.20
C GLU A 3 -16.52 -44.46 -17.48
N SER A 4 -17.84 -44.59 -17.61
CA SER A 4 -18.76 -43.48 -17.92
C SER A 4 -19.74 -43.14 -16.80
N GLU A 5 -19.65 -43.79 -15.62
CA GLU A 5 -20.57 -43.56 -14.48
C GLU A 5 -19.92 -42.79 -13.31
N LEU A 6 -18.72 -42.21 -13.49
CA LEU A 6 -17.97 -41.51 -12.43
C LEU A 6 -17.92 -39.97 -12.62
N TYR A 7 -18.65 -39.42 -13.59
CA TYR A 7 -18.62 -37.99 -13.91
C TYR A 7 -19.96 -37.24 -13.68
N GLU A 8 -21.00 -37.90 -13.17
CA GLU A 8 -22.30 -37.25 -12.86
C GLU A 8 -22.57 -37.04 -11.36
N ASP A 9 -21.74 -37.56 -10.45
CA ASP A 9 -21.96 -37.45 -8.99
C ASP A 9 -21.26 -36.23 -8.32
N MET A 10 -20.62 -35.34 -9.09
CA MET A 10 -19.86 -34.20 -8.54
C MET A 10 -20.55 -32.83 -8.69
N GLU A 11 -21.69 -32.74 -9.39
CA GLU A 11 -22.51 -31.51 -9.47
C GLU A 11 -23.71 -31.48 -8.49
N ALA A 12 -23.97 -32.55 -7.74
CA ALA A 12 -25.16 -32.65 -6.88
C ALA A 12 -24.96 -32.18 -5.43
N VAL A 13 -23.75 -31.79 -5.00
CA VAL A 13 -23.47 -31.43 -3.58
C VAL A 13 -23.34 -29.92 -3.32
N THR A 14 -23.40 -29.08 -4.35
CA THR A 14 -23.25 -27.62 -4.21
C THR A 14 -24.53 -26.79 -4.25
N LEU A 15 -25.72 -27.42 -4.20
CA LEU A 15 -27.01 -26.70 -4.32
C LEU A 15 -28.00 -26.92 -3.15
N GLU A 16 -27.58 -27.44 -2.00
CA GLU A 16 -28.48 -27.71 -0.86
C GLU A 16 -28.34 -26.78 0.37
N ASN A 17 -27.60 -25.65 0.30
CA ASN A 17 -27.43 -24.76 1.46
C ASN A 17 -27.93 -23.31 1.32
N GLU A 18 -28.81 -23.01 0.36
CA GLU A 18 -29.41 -21.67 0.24
C GLU A 18 -30.93 -21.64 0.02
N VAL A 19 -31.72 -22.57 0.57
CA VAL A 19 -33.17 -22.35 0.69
C VAL A 19 -33.74 -23.03 1.95
N ALA A 20 -33.56 -22.40 3.11
CA ALA A 20 -34.33 -22.71 4.31
C ALA A 20 -34.74 -21.41 5.01
N GLY A 21 -35.89 -20.86 4.61
CA GLY A 21 -36.40 -19.63 5.18
C GLY A 21 -37.79 -19.26 4.68
N SER A 22 -38.80 -19.72 5.43
CA SER A 22 -40.20 -19.29 5.45
C SER A 22 -41.17 -19.89 4.41
N GLU A 23 -41.92 -20.87 4.91
CA GLU A 23 -43.09 -21.49 4.32
C GLU A 23 -44.30 -20.54 4.25
N THR A 24 -45.16 -20.91 3.31
CA THR A 24 -46.43 -20.34 2.86
C THR A 24 -47.64 -20.69 3.73
N HIS A 25 -48.67 -19.84 3.68
CA HIS A 25 -50.11 -20.19 3.69
C HIS A 25 -50.79 -19.09 2.85
N GLY A 26 -51.60 -19.30 1.81
CA GLY A 26 -52.39 -20.45 1.34
C GLY A 26 -53.85 -19.98 1.17
N GLY A 27 -54.39 -19.96 -0.06
CA GLY A 27 -55.84 -19.94 -0.30
C GLY A 27 -56.41 -19.04 -1.42
N ASP A 28 -56.60 -19.65 -2.60
CA ASP A 28 -57.79 -19.67 -3.49
C ASP A 28 -58.47 -18.42 -4.11
N VAL A 29 -59.03 -18.66 -5.31
CA VAL A 29 -59.51 -17.76 -6.39
C VAL A 29 -61.08 -17.69 -6.42
N PRO A 30 -61.76 -17.03 -7.41
CA PRO A 30 -62.53 -15.75 -7.43
C PRO A 30 -64.09 -15.99 -7.48
N PRO A 31 -65.03 -15.22 -8.11
CA PRO A 31 -65.04 -13.88 -8.76
C PRO A 31 -66.32 -12.99 -8.50
N THR A 32 -66.37 -11.82 -9.19
CA THR A 32 -67.54 -11.04 -9.70
C THR A 32 -68.11 -9.82 -8.96
N HIS A 33 -68.44 -8.84 -9.82
CA HIS A 33 -69.47 -7.80 -9.79
C HIS A 33 -69.18 -6.34 -9.37
N GLU A 34 -69.70 -5.48 -10.24
CA GLU A 34 -69.63 -4.04 -10.45
C GLU A 34 -70.23 -3.12 -9.34
N VAL A 35 -69.56 -1.96 -9.10
CA VAL A 35 -70.03 -0.55 -9.03
C VAL A 35 -71.22 -0.20 -8.07
N PRO A 36 -71.19 0.84 -7.18
CA PRO A 36 -70.89 2.24 -7.53
C PRO A 36 -70.17 3.18 -6.52
N LYS A 37 -69.64 4.26 -7.10
CA LYS A 37 -69.49 5.66 -6.64
C LYS A 37 -69.36 5.94 -5.14
N ASN A 38 -68.26 6.62 -4.77
CA ASN A 38 -68.40 7.88 -4.05
C ASN A 38 -67.30 8.88 -4.41
N GLU A 39 -67.74 10.10 -4.67
CA GLU A 39 -66.96 11.28 -5.01
C GLU A 39 -66.27 11.85 -3.76
N ALA A 40 -65.00 12.22 -3.86
CA ALA A 40 -64.44 13.38 -3.17
C ALA A 40 -63.11 13.75 -3.85
N ALA A 41 -63.16 14.86 -4.58
CA ALA A 41 -62.04 15.45 -5.27
C ALA A 41 -61.03 16.05 -4.28
N THR A 42 -59.73 15.84 -4.55
CA THR A 42 -58.68 16.79 -4.17
C THR A 42 -57.62 16.75 -5.27
N ALA A 43 -57.38 17.91 -5.89
CA ALA A 43 -56.53 18.10 -7.05
C ALA A 43 -55.03 17.92 -6.71
N PRO A 44 -54.19 17.53 -7.69
CA PRO A 44 -52.76 17.39 -7.49
C PRO A 44 -52.07 18.76 -7.50
N GLU A 45 -51.30 19.03 -6.44
CA GLU A 45 -50.42 20.18 -6.33
C GLU A 45 -49.25 20.03 -7.32
N GLN A 46 -49.19 20.96 -8.27
CA GLN A 46 -48.21 20.99 -9.34
C GLN A 46 -46.84 21.38 -8.79
N VAL A 47 -45.84 20.55 -9.08
CA VAL A 47 -44.41 20.85 -8.94
C VAL A 47 -44.07 22.05 -9.85
N PRO A 48 -43.51 23.16 -9.34
CA PRO A 48 -43.09 24.27 -10.19
C PRO A 48 -41.88 23.88 -11.04
N PRO A 49 -41.77 24.38 -12.29
CA PRO A 49 -40.68 24.01 -13.18
C PRO A 49 -39.35 24.58 -12.69
N ALA A 50 -38.30 23.77 -12.85
CA ALA A 50 -36.92 24.12 -12.62
C ALA A 50 -36.57 25.42 -13.38
N GLN A 51 -36.18 26.45 -12.63
CA GLN A 51 -35.59 27.65 -13.19
C GLN A 51 -34.18 27.32 -13.69
N GLU A 52 -34.07 27.25 -15.01
CA GLU A 52 -32.82 27.21 -15.76
C GLU A 52 -31.97 28.42 -15.38
N LYS A 53 -30.85 28.16 -14.70
CA LYS A 53 -29.92 29.17 -14.21
C LYS A 53 -29.24 29.79 -15.44
N ALA A 54 -29.50 31.08 -15.66
CA ALA A 54 -28.89 31.87 -16.75
C ALA A 54 -27.35 31.69 -16.80
N PRO A 55 -26.74 31.73 -18.00
CA PRO A 55 -25.30 31.60 -18.15
C PRO A 55 -24.61 32.74 -17.40
N THR A 56 -23.77 32.35 -16.43
CA THR A 56 -22.92 33.30 -15.70
C THR A 56 -21.92 33.87 -16.69
N THR A 57 -22.06 35.15 -17.01
CA THR A 57 -21.10 35.93 -17.79
C THR A 57 -19.69 35.71 -17.21
N PRO A 58 -18.67 35.39 -18.04
CA PRO A 58 -17.31 35.27 -17.53
C PRO A 58 -16.87 36.64 -17.03
N VAL A 59 -16.46 36.70 -15.77
CA VAL A 59 -15.76 37.86 -15.20
C VAL A 59 -14.57 38.18 -16.13
N PRO A 60 -14.42 39.42 -16.62
CA PRO A 60 -13.28 39.75 -17.46
C PRO A 60 -11.99 39.50 -16.68
N ALA A 61 -11.10 38.68 -17.25
CA ALA A 61 -9.78 38.46 -16.69
C ALA A 61 -9.09 39.82 -16.46
N PRO A 62 -8.42 40.02 -15.31
CA PRO A 62 -7.70 41.27 -15.05
C PRO A 62 -6.71 41.54 -16.18
N THR A 63 -6.77 42.74 -16.74
CA THR A 63 -6.02 43.15 -17.94
C THR A 63 -4.63 43.69 -17.62
N GLY A 64 -4.18 43.61 -16.37
CA GLY A 64 -2.86 44.04 -15.94
C GLY A 64 -2.37 43.34 -14.67
N PRO A 65 -1.07 43.46 -14.35
CA PRO A 65 -0.47 42.85 -13.16
C PRO A 65 -1.12 43.33 -11.86
N ARG A 66 -1.27 42.42 -10.90
CA ARG A 66 -1.76 42.70 -9.54
C ARG A 66 -0.79 42.19 -8.49
N ASP A 67 -0.68 42.88 -7.37
CA ASP A 67 0.18 42.42 -6.27
C ASP A 67 -0.47 41.24 -5.53
N ALA A 68 0.36 40.28 -5.10
CA ALA A 68 -0.08 39.13 -4.31
C ALA A 68 -0.59 39.51 -2.91
N GLY A 69 -0.04 40.58 -2.33
CA GLY A 69 -0.27 40.95 -0.93
C GLY A 69 0.51 40.07 0.05
N ALA A 70 0.26 40.27 1.35
CA ALA A 70 0.89 39.50 2.41
C ALA A 70 0.71 37.97 2.23
N PRO A 71 1.76 37.15 2.48
CA PRO A 71 3.06 37.51 3.06
C PRO A 71 4.14 37.88 2.02
N PHE A 72 3.77 38.17 0.77
CA PHE A 72 4.71 38.42 -0.33
C PHE A 72 4.61 39.87 -0.85
N ASP A 73 4.47 40.82 0.07
CA ASP A 73 4.38 42.27 -0.17
C ASP A 73 5.52 43.08 0.48
N ASP A 74 6.54 42.40 1.03
CA ASP A 74 7.70 42.99 1.71
C ASP A 74 8.37 44.13 0.90
N GLU A 75 8.65 45.26 1.56
CA GLU A 75 9.26 46.44 0.93
C GLU A 75 10.75 46.26 0.60
N ASP A 76 11.45 45.38 1.31
CA ASP A 76 12.88 45.08 1.14
C ASP A 76 13.16 43.95 0.14
N ALA A 77 12.12 43.46 -0.55
CA ALA A 77 12.26 42.51 -1.64
C ALA A 77 13.17 43.01 -2.77
N ASP A 78 14.00 42.11 -3.31
CA ASP A 78 15.00 42.42 -4.34
C ASP A 78 14.63 41.90 -5.74
N MET A 79 13.42 41.33 -5.87
CA MET A 79 12.88 40.77 -7.11
C MET A 79 11.35 40.59 -7.04
N ILE A 80 10.72 40.52 -8.20
CA ILE A 80 9.32 40.08 -8.36
C ILE A 80 9.27 38.78 -9.16
N LEU A 81 8.57 37.77 -8.66
CA LEU A 81 8.10 36.64 -9.47
C LEU A 81 6.68 36.93 -9.94
N ARG A 82 6.44 36.82 -11.25
CA ARG A 82 5.11 37.02 -11.83
C ARG A 82 4.50 35.69 -12.24
N SER A 83 3.32 35.33 -11.72
CA SER A 83 2.59 34.14 -12.14
C SER A 83 2.02 34.25 -13.56
N SER A 84 1.55 33.14 -14.12
CA SER A 84 0.91 33.09 -15.44
C SER A 84 -0.40 33.90 -15.53
N ASP A 85 -1.08 34.09 -14.40
CA ASP A 85 -2.29 34.92 -14.25
C ASP A 85 -2.00 36.35 -13.78
N LEU A 86 -0.77 36.83 -14.02
CA LEU A 86 -0.30 38.21 -13.79
C LEU A 86 -0.35 38.64 -12.32
N VAL A 87 -0.02 37.75 -11.40
CA VAL A 87 0.14 38.09 -9.97
C VAL A 87 1.62 38.27 -9.64
N ASP A 88 1.95 39.42 -9.08
CA ASP A 88 3.30 39.82 -8.72
C ASP A 88 3.57 39.50 -7.24
N PHE A 89 4.55 38.62 -7.01
CA PHE A 89 5.02 38.22 -5.68
C PHE A 89 6.37 38.88 -5.43
N ARG A 90 6.46 39.69 -4.38
CA ARG A 90 7.72 40.30 -3.94
C ARG A 90 8.54 39.30 -3.15
N VAL A 91 9.78 39.09 -3.56
CA VAL A 91 10.63 38.04 -3.01
C VAL A 91 12.10 38.45 -2.89
N HIS A 92 12.85 37.67 -2.11
CA HIS A 92 14.27 37.78 -1.86
C HIS A 92 15.03 36.65 -2.55
N LYS A 93 15.98 36.98 -3.42
CA LYS A 93 16.82 36.02 -4.13
C LYS A 93 17.55 35.08 -3.18
N LEU A 94 17.94 35.54 -1.99
CA LEU A 94 18.65 34.74 -0.99
C LEU A 94 17.86 33.49 -0.58
N PHE A 95 16.58 33.64 -0.21
CA PHE A 95 15.76 32.51 0.25
C PHE A 95 15.51 31.51 -0.88
N LEU A 96 15.16 32.01 -2.07
CA LEU A 96 14.97 31.19 -3.26
C LEU A 96 16.25 30.41 -3.63
N SER A 97 17.41 31.07 -3.58
CA SER A 97 18.72 30.42 -3.88
C SER A 97 19.09 29.32 -2.88
N LYS A 98 18.67 29.45 -1.62
CA LYS A 98 18.94 28.46 -0.59
C LYS A 98 17.99 27.27 -0.67
N ALA A 99 16.74 27.51 -1.08
CA ALA A 99 15.72 26.48 -1.16
C ALA A 99 15.75 25.71 -2.49
N SER A 100 16.08 26.36 -3.61
CA SER A 100 16.00 25.81 -4.97
C SER A 100 17.31 25.93 -5.73
N LEU A 101 17.79 24.82 -6.29
CA LEU A 101 18.97 24.81 -7.16
C LEU A 101 18.72 25.57 -8.47
N VAL A 102 17.51 25.48 -9.03
CA VAL A 102 17.13 26.19 -10.26
C VAL A 102 17.23 27.69 -10.06
N PHE A 103 16.68 28.23 -8.96
CA PHE A 103 16.79 29.65 -8.67
C PHE A 103 18.24 30.07 -8.40
N ARG A 104 18.99 29.28 -7.62
CA ARG A 104 20.42 29.54 -7.37
C ARG A 104 21.22 29.66 -8.67
N ASP A 105 21.04 28.71 -9.58
CA ASP A 105 21.77 28.66 -10.83
C ASP A 105 21.30 29.78 -11.77
N MET A 106 20.00 30.03 -11.85
CA MET A 106 19.43 31.18 -12.57
C MET A 106 20.07 32.49 -12.11
N PHE A 107 20.13 32.77 -10.81
CA PHE A 107 20.73 34.02 -10.32
C PHE A 107 22.25 34.08 -10.53
N SER A 108 22.94 32.93 -10.47
CA SER A 108 24.39 32.87 -10.69
C SER A 108 24.77 33.16 -12.14
N LEU A 109 23.95 32.74 -13.10
CA LEU A 109 24.16 33.01 -14.53
C LEU A 109 23.95 34.49 -14.88
N HIS A 110 22.99 35.15 -14.23
CA HIS A 110 22.72 36.58 -14.41
C HIS A 110 23.63 37.46 -13.52
N GLY A 111 24.41 36.85 -12.60
CA GLY A 111 25.22 37.51 -11.57
C GLY A 111 26.58 38.07 -11.98
N ARG A 112 26.86 38.23 -13.29
CA ARG A 112 28.10 38.87 -13.78
C ARG A 112 27.94 40.31 -14.26
N GLY A 113 26.82 40.96 -13.98
CA GLY A 113 26.68 42.40 -14.14
C GLY A 113 25.67 42.97 -13.15
N PRO A 114 25.90 44.16 -12.59
CA PRO A 114 24.84 44.86 -11.88
C PRO A 114 23.73 45.16 -12.90
N LEU A 115 22.52 44.68 -12.65
CA LEU A 115 21.32 45.17 -13.33
C LEU A 115 20.90 46.57 -12.83
N SER A 116 21.80 47.27 -12.12
CA SER A 116 21.63 48.65 -11.68
C SER A 116 22.69 49.54 -12.30
N SER A 117 22.18 50.51 -13.06
CA SER A 117 22.78 51.77 -13.49
C SER A 117 24.02 51.68 -14.39
N SER A 118 23.87 52.25 -15.60
CA SER A 118 24.91 52.61 -16.58
C SER A 118 25.36 51.54 -17.58
N SER A 119 24.44 51.10 -18.44
CA SER A 119 24.77 51.08 -19.87
C SER A 119 23.52 51.32 -20.70
N SER A 120 23.55 52.39 -21.48
CA SER A 120 22.69 52.65 -22.60
C SER A 120 22.89 51.54 -23.65
N SER A 121 22.15 50.44 -23.50
CA SER A 121 21.96 49.45 -24.56
C SER A 121 20.57 49.67 -25.18
N PRO A 122 20.47 49.94 -26.50
CA PRO A 122 19.21 50.32 -27.15
C PRO A 122 18.26 49.15 -27.45
N ASN A 123 18.44 47.98 -26.84
CA ASN A 123 17.54 46.83 -27.03
C ASN A 123 16.72 46.53 -25.77
N ALA A 124 15.78 47.41 -25.46
CA ALA A 124 14.65 47.11 -24.59
C ALA A 124 13.70 46.15 -25.35
N ALA A 125 13.97 44.85 -25.26
CA ALA A 125 13.16 43.82 -25.93
C ALA A 125 11.94 43.38 -25.10
N TYR A 126 11.78 43.82 -23.84
CA TYR A 126 10.61 43.52 -23.02
C TYR A 126 10.22 44.72 -22.15
N PRO A 127 9.08 45.40 -22.41
CA PRO A 127 8.62 46.54 -21.61
C PRO A 127 8.28 46.19 -20.14
N ASP A 128 8.18 44.90 -19.81
CA ASP A 128 7.79 44.40 -18.48
C ASP A 128 8.94 43.75 -17.69
N ALA A 129 10.21 43.96 -18.08
CA ALA A 129 11.35 43.35 -17.40
C ALA A 129 11.64 43.92 -16.00
N TYR A 130 11.11 45.12 -15.71
CA TYR A 130 11.29 45.81 -14.45
C TYR A 130 9.97 46.38 -13.95
N SER A 131 9.78 46.36 -12.64
CA SER A 131 8.63 46.99 -11.98
C SER A 131 8.72 48.52 -12.07
N PRO A 132 7.62 49.25 -11.79
CA PRO A 132 7.65 50.70 -11.63
C PRO A 132 8.64 51.18 -10.55
N THR A 133 8.97 50.31 -9.59
CA THR A 133 9.94 50.56 -8.51
C THR A 133 11.37 50.13 -8.89
N GLY A 134 11.61 49.66 -10.11
CA GLY A 134 12.92 49.24 -10.60
C GLY A 134 13.35 47.83 -10.20
N LEU A 135 12.45 47.02 -9.62
CA LEU A 135 12.74 45.63 -9.26
C LEU A 135 12.73 44.74 -10.51
N PRO A 136 13.68 43.81 -10.68
CA PRO A 136 13.66 42.86 -11.79
C PRO A 136 12.44 41.93 -11.66
N ILE A 137 11.73 41.72 -12.77
CA ILE A 137 10.57 40.83 -12.86
C ILE A 137 10.99 39.54 -13.57
N VAL A 138 10.72 38.39 -12.96
CA VAL A 138 10.91 37.07 -13.57
C VAL A 138 9.54 36.40 -13.75
N PRO A 139 9.06 36.24 -14.99
CA PRO A 139 7.78 35.59 -15.25
C PRO A 139 7.89 34.05 -15.14
N LEU A 140 6.96 33.45 -14.40
CA LEU A 140 6.73 32.01 -14.32
C LEU A 140 5.54 31.65 -15.22
N LEU A 141 5.82 31.52 -16.51
CA LEU A 141 4.81 31.45 -17.58
C LEU A 141 3.81 30.29 -17.44
N ASP A 142 4.18 29.21 -16.75
CA ASP A 142 3.34 28.01 -16.60
C ASP A 142 2.68 27.90 -15.22
N GLU A 143 3.03 28.75 -14.25
CA GLU A 143 2.61 28.58 -12.85
C GLU A 143 1.58 29.64 -12.46
N PRO A 144 0.33 29.26 -12.12
CA PRO A 144 -0.68 30.20 -11.65
C PRO A 144 -0.39 30.66 -10.22
N ALA A 145 -1.00 31.76 -9.79
CA ALA A 145 -0.75 32.36 -8.48
C ALA A 145 -0.80 31.38 -7.28
N PRO A 146 -1.76 30.44 -7.17
CA PRO A 146 -1.75 29.48 -6.06
C PRO A 146 -0.53 28.54 -6.05
N ALA A 147 -0.01 28.19 -7.23
CA ALA A 147 1.20 27.37 -7.35
C ALA A 147 2.45 28.16 -6.94
N VAL A 148 2.53 29.42 -7.35
CA VAL A 148 3.62 30.32 -6.95
C VAL A 148 3.58 30.60 -5.44
N ASP A 149 2.40 30.84 -4.86
CA ASP A 149 2.24 30.99 -3.40
C ASP A 149 2.76 29.76 -2.64
N MET A 150 2.36 28.55 -3.04
CA MET A 150 2.83 27.31 -2.42
C MET A 150 4.35 27.14 -2.58
N LEU A 151 4.90 27.39 -3.78
CA LEU A 151 6.35 27.35 -4.05
C LEU A 151 7.12 28.29 -3.10
N LEU A 152 6.62 29.51 -2.93
CA LEU A 152 7.25 30.51 -2.10
C LEU A 152 7.16 30.15 -0.62
N ARG A 153 6.04 29.60 -0.16
CA ARG A 153 5.94 29.08 1.21
C ARG A 153 6.95 27.98 1.52
N PHE A 154 7.32 27.15 0.55
CA PHE A 154 8.43 26.20 0.70
C PHE A 154 9.81 26.87 0.76
N CYS A 155 9.97 28.05 0.13
CA CYS A 155 11.22 28.80 0.16
C CYS A 155 11.42 29.62 1.44
N TYR A 156 10.34 30.01 2.13
CA TYR A 156 10.36 30.90 3.29
C TYR A 156 10.01 30.16 4.58
N ILE A 157 10.98 30.01 5.49
CA ILE A 157 10.74 29.49 6.85
C ILE A 157 10.11 30.61 7.71
N PRO A 158 9.09 30.33 8.57
CA PRO A 158 8.53 29.02 8.94
C PRO A 158 7.28 28.60 8.14
N LEU A 159 7.04 29.15 6.95
CA LEU A 159 5.80 28.97 6.21
C LEU A 159 5.65 27.62 5.49
N ILE A 160 6.56 26.66 5.71
CA ILE A 160 6.56 25.36 5.03
C ILE A 160 5.22 24.67 5.26
N PRO A 161 4.37 24.54 4.22
CA PRO A 161 3.07 23.95 4.36
C PRO A 161 3.22 22.43 4.44
N THR A 162 2.44 21.78 5.31
CA THR A 162 2.23 20.34 5.22
C THR A 162 1.16 20.10 4.17
N PRO A 163 1.49 19.53 2.98
CA PRO A 163 0.48 19.28 1.96
C PRO A 163 -0.52 18.27 2.52
N SER A 164 -1.80 18.65 2.63
CA SER A 164 -2.80 17.86 3.35
C SER A 164 -3.75 17.14 2.40
N THR A 165 -4.03 17.74 1.23
CA THR A 165 -4.87 17.11 0.20
C THR A 165 -4.01 16.43 -0.88
N LEU A 166 -4.60 15.50 -1.63
CA LEU A 166 -3.91 14.87 -2.77
C LEU A 166 -3.50 15.89 -3.83
N SER A 167 -4.32 16.92 -4.05
CA SER A 167 -3.98 18.00 -4.98
C SER A 167 -2.80 18.84 -4.48
N ASP A 168 -2.69 19.09 -3.17
CA ASP A 168 -1.52 19.76 -2.60
C ASP A 168 -0.26 18.90 -2.72
N ILE A 169 -0.39 17.59 -2.51
CA ILE A 169 0.71 16.63 -2.63
C ILE A 169 1.19 16.56 -4.09
N GLU A 170 0.26 16.49 -5.05
CA GLU A 170 0.56 16.53 -6.48
C GLU A 170 1.29 17.82 -6.87
N LEU A 171 0.78 18.97 -6.43
CA LEU A 171 1.40 20.26 -6.67
C LEU A 171 2.80 20.35 -6.03
N ALA A 172 2.96 19.85 -4.82
CA ALA A 172 4.27 19.80 -4.15
C ALA A 172 5.27 18.89 -4.87
N LEU A 173 4.83 17.74 -5.40
CA LEU A 173 5.69 16.88 -6.23
C LEU A 173 6.10 17.57 -7.53
N HIS A 174 5.17 18.25 -8.21
CA HIS A 174 5.43 19.03 -9.41
C HIS A 174 6.45 20.15 -9.15
N LEU A 175 6.19 21.00 -8.16
CA LEU A 175 7.06 22.13 -7.80
C LEU A 175 8.42 21.64 -7.30
N GLY A 176 8.45 20.63 -6.43
CA GLY A 176 9.67 20.06 -5.88
C GLY A 176 10.58 19.47 -6.97
N SER A 177 10.00 18.89 -8.02
CA SER A 177 10.74 18.39 -9.18
C SER A 177 11.21 19.54 -10.07
N LYS A 178 10.29 20.41 -10.51
CA LYS A 178 10.54 21.52 -11.44
C LYS A 178 11.61 22.49 -10.91
N PHE A 179 11.54 22.82 -9.62
CA PHE A 179 12.47 23.76 -8.98
C PHE A 179 13.62 23.05 -8.23
N GLN A 180 13.73 21.73 -8.35
CA GLN A 180 14.77 20.92 -7.71
C GLN A 180 14.90 21.21 -6.20
N MET A 181 13.83 20.96 -5.46
CA MET A 181 13.71 21.19 -4.02
C MET A 181 13.52 19.85 -3.29
N PRO A 182 14.59 19.13 -2.90
CA PRO A 182 14.49 17.79 -2.31
C PRO A 182 13.66 17.73 -1.03
N HIS A 183 13.69 18.79 -0.22
CA HIS A 183 12.91 18.89 1.02
C HIS A 183 11.39 18.91 0.76
N VAL A 184 10.95 19.54 -0.34
CA VAL A 184 9.53 19.58 -0.76
C VAL A 184 9.08 18.19 -1.21
N LEU A 185 9.91 17.52 -2.03
CA LEU A 185 9.64 16.15 -2.46
C LEU A 185 9.52 15.21 -1.25
N SER A 186 10.42 15.34 -0.28
CA SER A 186 10.36 14.57 0.96
C SER A 186 9.09 14.85 1.76
N ALA A 187 8.69 16.12 1.91
CA ALA A 187 7.48 16.50 2.63
C ALA A 187 6.20 15.93 1.98
N ALA A 188 6.12 15.99 0.65
CA ALA A 188 5.00 15.41 -0.11
C ALA A 188 4.89 13.89 0.08
N LYS A 189 6.03 13.19 -0.03
CA LYS A 189 6.12 11.74 0.17
C LYS A 189 5.78 11.32 1.60
N SER A 190 6.33 12.01 2.59
CA SER A 190 6.00 11.75 3.99
C SER A 190 4.53 12.01 4.30
N SER A 191 3.91 13.03 3.71
CA SER A 191 2.50 13.31 3.93
C SER A 191 1.60 12.18 3.39
N ILE A 192 1.78 11.78 2.13
CA ILE A 192 0.91 10.74 1.54
C ILE A 192 1.10 9.37 2.20
N LEU A 193 2.33 9.01 2.57
CA LEU A 193 2.61 7.77 3.29
C LEU A 193 2.05 7.82 4.71
N GLY A 194 2.18 8.95 5.42
CA GLY A 194 1.57 9.12 6.74
C GLY A 194 0.03 9.06 6.71
N GLN A 195 -0.59 9.58 5.64
CA GLN A 195 -2.04 9.45 5.42
C GLN A 195 -2.47 8.01 5.13
N MET A 196 -1.62 7.23 4.45
CA MET A 196 -1.84 5.79 4.26
C MET A 196 -1.79 5.05 5.60
N GLU A 197 -0.74 5.29 6.40
CA GLU A 197 -0.51 4.62 7.69
C GLU A 197 -1.58 4.96 8.73
N SER A 198 -2.08 6.20 8.72
CA SER A 198 -3.18 6.64 9.59
C SER A 198 -4.57 6.18 9.13
N GLY A 199 -4.67 5.52 7.97
CA GLY A 199 -5.93 5.01 7.41
C GLY A 199 -6.81 6.08 6.77
N VAL A 200 -6.32 7.31 6.60
CA VAL A 200 -7.03 8.39 5.90
C VAL A 200 -7.14 8.07 4.41
N LEU A 201 -6.05 7.54 3.82
CA LEU A 201 -6.01 7.12 2.43
C LEU A 201 -5.83 5.59 2.33
N PRO A 202 -6.62 4.90 1.50
CA PRO A 202 -6.45 3.47 1.28
C PRO A 202 -5.21 3.21 0.41
N ALA A 203 -4.49 2.13 0.72
CA ALA A 203 -3.24 1.77 0.04
C ALA A 203 -3.41 1.63 -1.50
N ASP A 204 -4.57 1.17 -1.98
CA ASP A 204 -4.83 1.01 -3.41
C ASP A 204 -4.86 2.36 -4.15
N ARG A 205 -5.41 3.39 -3.51
CA ARG A 205 -5.43 4.75 -4.05
C ARG A 205 -4.04 5.37 -4.05
N VAL A 206 -3.29 5.17 -2.95
CA VAL A 206 -1.91 5.65 -2.83
C VAL A 206 -1.01 4.98 -3.86
N PHE A 207 -1.23 3.70 -4.15
CA PHE A 207 -0.56 3.01 -5.25
C PHE A 207 -0.87 3.66 -6.60
N ALA A 208 -2.15 3.90 -6.91
CA ALA A 208 -2.55 4.53 -8.17
C ALA A 208 -1.94 5.92 -8.32
N PHE A 209 -1.96 6.72 -7.26
CA PHE A 209 -1.31 8.03 -7.20
C PHE A 209 0.20 7.92 -7.45
N GLY A 210 0.90 7.04 -6.74
CA GLY A 210 2.34 6.82 -6.92
C GLY A 210 2.67 6.40 -8.35
N TRP A 211 1.83 5.58 -8.99
CA TRP A 211 2.01 5.17 -10.37
C TRP A 211 1.82 6.33 -11.35
N LEU A 212 0.75 7.09 -11.19
CA LEU A 212 0.42 8.26 -12.01
C LEU A 212 1.56 9.28 -12.01
N HIS A 213 2.13 9.57 -10.83
CA HIS A 213 3.21 10.54 -10.65
C HIS A 213 4.62 9.94 -10.76
N ARG A 214 4.75 8.68 -11.18
CA ARG A 214 6.03 7.97 -11.35
C ARG A 214 6.92 7.98 -10.10
N GLN A 215 6.30 7.89 -8.93
CA GLN A 215 6.98 7.85 -7.63
C GLN A 215 7.13 6.40 -7.17
N ARG A 216 8.27 5.79 -7.50
CA ARG A 216 8.57 4.37 -7.23
C ARG A 216 8.46 4.02 -5.75
N ASP A 217 9.01 4.87 -4.89
CA ASP A 217 8.96 4.70 -3.44
C ASP A 217 7.53 4.64 -2.88
N ILE A 218 6.65 5.52 -3.34
CA ILE A 218 5.23 5.50 -2.97
C ILE A 218 4.57 4.20 -3.45
N VAL A 219 4.85 3.79 -4.69
CA VAL A 219 4.31 2.56 -5.27
C VAL A 219 4.74 1.32 -4.48
N LEU A 220 6.02 1.22 -4.13
CA LEU A 220 6.56 0.11 -3.37
C LEU A 220 5.95 0.04 -1.96
N ALA A 221 5.87 1.18 -1.27
CA ALA A 221 5.28 1.25 0.06
C ALA A 221 3.80 0.87 0.05
N ALA A 222 3.03 1.40 -0.90
CA ALA A 222 1.60 1.11 -1.03
C ALA A 222 1.31 -0.33 -1.47
N ALA A 223 2.13 -0.89 -2.36
CA ALA A 223 2.00 -2.29 -2.78
C ALA A 223 2.27 -3.26 -1.63
N SER A 224 3.25 -2.92 -0.78
CA SER A 224 3.70 -3.74 0.37
C SER A 224 2.85 -3.53 1.63
N HIS A 225 1.93 -2.55 1.61
CA HIS A 225 1.08 -2.27 2.75
C HIS A 225 0.19 -3.47 3.07
N PRO A 226 0.11 -3.92 4.34
CA PRO A 226 -0.69 -5.10 4.74
C PRO A 226 -2.18 -4.76 4.73
N SER A 227 -2.78 -4.69 3.53
CA SER A 227 -4.23 -4.54 3.37
C SER A 227 -4.91 -5.90 3.35
N ARG A 228 -5.88 -6.09 4.25
CA ARG A 228 -6.76 -7.27 4.28
C ARG A 228 -7.87 -7.18 3.24
N GLU A 229 -8.13 -6.00 2.67
CA GLU A 229 -9.19 -5.83 1.70
C GLU A 229 -8.82 -6.44 0.32
N PRO A 230 -9.80 -6.97 -0.42
CA PRO A 230 -9.62 -7.27 -1.83
C PRO A 230 -9.21 -6.00 -2.60
N LEU A 231 -8.32 -6.14 -3.59
CA LEU A 231 -7.99 -5.00 -4.45
C LEU A 231 -9.26 -4.52 -5.15
N LEU A 232 -9.47 -3.19 -5.22
CA LEU A 232 -10.66 -2.57 -5.80
C LEU A 232 -11.96 -2.84 -5.02
N ALA A 233 -11.88 -3.22 -3.75
CA ALA A 233 -13.07 -3.30 -2.88
C ALA A 233 -13.64 -1.90 -2.53
N GLY A 234 -12.78 -0.88 -2.56
CA GLY A 234 -13.17 0.52 -2.32
C GLY A 234 -13.90 1.17 -3.50
N PRO A 235 -14.33 2.43 -3.35
CA PRO A 235 -14.94 3.19 -4.44
C PRO A 235 -13.98 3.36 -5.62
N PRO A 236 -14.50 3.57 -6.85
CA PRO A 236 -13.67 3.86 -8.01
C PRO A 236 -12.99 5.22 -7.81
N TYR A 237 -11.71 5.22 -7.46
CA TYR A 237 -10.97 6.47 -7.30
C TYR A 237 -10.64 7.09 -8.66
N PRO A 238 -10.65 8.43 -8.79
CA PRO A 238 -10.34 9.11 -10.04
C PRO A 238 -8.99 8.72 -10.65
N GLU A 239 -8.01 8.39 -9.81
CA GLU A 239 -6.68 7.98 -10.24
C GLU A 239 -6.71 6.67 -11.04
N TYR A 240 -7.73 5.81 -10.86
CA TYR A 240 -7.89 4.57 -11.63
C TYR A 240 -8.21 4.80 -13.10
N GLU A 241 -8.84 5.93 -13.45
CA GLU A 241 -9.13 6.27 -14.84
C GLU A 241 -7.86 6.67 -15.62
N LEU A 242 -6.83 7.12 -14.89
CA LEU A 242 -5.62 7.71 -15.47
C LEU A 242 -4.45 6.73 -15.56
N ILE A 243 -4.47 5.65 -14.77
CA ILE A 243 -3.43 4.61 -14.82
C ILE A 243 -3.77 3.52 -15.84
N PRO A 244 -2.77 2.93 -16.51
CA PRO A 244 -3.03 1.81 -17.40
C PRO A 244 -3.53 0.60 -16.61
N ALA A 245 -4.43 -0.19 -17.19
CA ALA A 245 -4.91 -1.44 -16.58
C ALA A 245 -3.75 -2.39 -16.18
N LEU A 246 -2.61 -2.32 -16.90
CA LEU A 246 -1.39 -3.05 -16.57
C LEU A 246 -0.83 -2.72 -15.18
N ALA A 247 -0.99 -1.49 -14.69
CA ALA A 247 -0.57 -1.08 -13.35
C ALA A 247 -1.32 -1.86 -12.26
N LEU A 248 -2.65 -1.90 -12.39
CA LEU A 248 -3.52 -2.66 -11.50
C LEU A 248 -3.30 -4.16 -11.63
N HIS A 249 -3.09 -4.67 -12.86
CA HIS A 249 -2.73 -6.07 -13.07
C HIS A 249 -1.44 -6.45 -12.35
N LYS A 250 -0.41 -5.58 -12.40
CA LYS A 250 0.85 -5.79 -11.67
C LYS A 250 0.65 -5.77 -10.16
N LEU A 251 -0.20 -4.87 -9.64
CA LEU A 251 -0.54 -4.86 -8.22
C LEU A 251 -1.30 -6.12 -7.80
N LEU A 252 -2.27 -6.57 -8.61
CA LEU A 252 -2.98 -7.83 -8.41
C LEU A 252 -2.02 -9.01 -8.40
N ALA A 253 -1.15 -9.10 -9.40
CA ALA A 253 -0.16 -10.17 -9.51
C ALA A 253 0.80 -10.13 -8.33
N PHE A 254 1.29 -8.95 -7.94
CA PHE A 254 2.15 -8.76 -6.78
C PHE A 254 1.45 -9.17 -5.48
N ARG A 255 0.21 -8.72 -5.23
CA ARG A 255 -0.54 -9.11 -4.03
C ARG A 255 -0.90 -10.58 -4.04
N ARG A 256 -1.23 -11.14 -5.20
CA ARG A 256 -1.43 -12.59 -5.35
C ARG A 256 -0.15 -13.35 -5.11
N GLN A 257 1.00 -12.87 -5.57
CA GLN A 257 2.31 -13.46 -5.31
C GLN A 257 2.78 -13.25 -3.89
N ALA A 258 2.41 -12.15 -3.22
CA ALA A 258 2.73 -11.88 -1.82
C ALA A 258 1.81 -12.66 -0.89
N ARG A 259 0.54 -12.85 -1.25
CA ARG A 259 -0.40 -13.76 -0.58
C ARG A 259 -0.07 -15.21 -0.89
N ALA A 260 0.30 -15.53 -2.13
CA ALA A 260 0.81 -16.82 -2.52
C ALA A 260 2.10 -17.03 -1.77
N LEU A 261 3.13 -16.20 -1.79
CA LEU A 261 4.30 -16.37 -0.92
C LEU A 261 3.93 -16.36 0.57
N ALA A 262 2.93 -15.63 1.06
CA ALA A 262 2.42 -15.85 2.42
C ALA A 262 1.83 -17.27 2.62
N ALA A 263 1.18 -17.83 1.60
CA ALA A 263 0.53 -19.14 1.55
C ALA A 263 1.38 -20.30 0.94
N THR A 264 2.51 -20.01 0.27
CA THR A 264 3.33 -20.83 -0.64
C THR A 264 4.82 -20.54 -0.48
N SER A 265 5.26 -19.53 0.29
CA SER A 265 6.58 -19.58 0.94
C SER A 265 6.42 -20.66 2.02
N ALA A 266 6.79 -21.89 1.65
CA ALA A 266 8.18 -22.33 1.61
C ALA A 266 8.80 -22.37 3.01
N LEU A 267 7.95 -22.77 3.95
CA LEU A 267 8.19 -23.14 5.33
C LEU A 267 7.43 -24.40 5.72
N CYS A 268 6.32 -24.68 5.02
CA CYS A 268 5.47 -25.84 5.21
C CYS A 268 5.72 -26.97 4.19
N GLY A 269 6.59 -26.79 3.20
CA GLY A 269 6.78 -27.80 2.15
C GLY A 269 8.16 -27.80 1.48
N ASP A 270 9.05 -26.89 1.88
CA ASP A 270 10.48 -26.96 1.56
C ASP A 270 11.23 -26.90 2.89
N PHE A 271 11.62 -28.07 3.37
CA PHE A 271 12.31 -28.24 4.64
C PHE A 271 13.83 -28.34 4.48
N SER A 272 14.39 -27.90 3.35
CA SER A 272 15.83 -27.96 3.09
C SER A 272 16.67 -27.09 4.03
N TRP A 273 16.03 -26.14 4.73
CA TRP A 273 16.66 -25.31 5.77
C TRP A 273 16.79 -26.05 7.11
N ILE A 274 16.00 -27.11 7.32
CA ILE A 274 16.12 -27.95 8.51
C ILE A 274 17.42 -28.73 8.40
N THR A 275 18.29 -28.59 9.40
CA THR A 275 19.57 -29.29 9.48
C THR A 275 19.64 -30.04 10.80
N ARG A 276 20.60 -30.94 10.97
CA ARG A 276 20.74 -31.73 12.21
C ARG A 276 20.75 -30.87 13.49
N PRO A 277 21.44 -29.72 13.57
CA PRO A 277 21.34 -28.83 14.74
C PRO A 277 19.91 -28.37 15.08
N HIS A 278 19.04 -28.19 14.08
CA HIS A 278 17.65 -27.80 14.29
C HIS A 278 16.80 -28.93 14.87
N ILE A 279 17.20 -30.20 14.67
CA ILE A 279 16.38 -31.37 15.04
C ILE A 279 17.04 -32.36 15.98
N GLU A 280 18.22 -32.06 16.49
CA GLU A 280 18.99 -32.93 17.40
C GLU A 280 18.17 -33.35 18.62
N LEU A 281 17.34 -32.44 19.15
CA LEU A 281 16.42 -32.69 20.26
C LEU A 281 15.13 -33.42 19.87
N PHE A 282 14.97 -33.82 18.61
CA PHE A 282 13.81 -34.58 18.11
C PHE A 282 14.19 -35.99 17.62
N ILE A 283 15.49 -36.26 17.49
CA ILE A 283 15.98 -37.56 17.02
C ILE A 283 15.81 -38.62 18.10
N GLU A 284 15.32 -39.80 17.69
CA GLU A 284 15.38 -41.01 18.50
C GLU A 284 16.84 -41.48 18.58
N VAL A 285 17.53 -41.12 19.65
CA VAL A 285 18.85 -41.68 19.96
C VAL A 285 18.64 -43.15 20.32
N LEU A 286 19.28 -44.06 19.59
CA LEU A 286 19.45 -45.46 19.98
C LEU A 286 20.81 -45.60 20.68
N PRO A 287 20.88 -45.75 22.01
CA PRO A 287 22.10 -46.15 22.67
C PRO A 287 22.04 -47.61 23.13
N ASP A 288 23.20 -48.25 23.08
CA ASP A 288 23.45 -49.64 23.45
C ASP A 288 23.32 -49.96 24.96
N GLU A 289 22.81 -49.08 25.84
CA GLU A 289 22.78 -49.31 27.31
C GLU A 289 21.64 -48.60 28.10
N PRO A 290 21.37 -48.96 29.39
CA PRO A 290 20.02 -48.99 29.97
C PRO A 290 19.61 -47.68 30.67
N ALA A 291 19.34 -46.63 29.90
CA ALA A 291 18.61 -45.44 30.36
C ALA A 291 17.08 -45.63 30.21
N PRO A 292 16.21 -44.83 30.88
CA PRO A 292 14.76 -44.93 30.66
C PRO A 292 14.46 -44.75 29.18
N ARG A 293 13.98 -45.83 28.56
CA ARG A 293 13.70 -45.88 27.13
C ARG A 293 12.59 -44.87 26.81
N CYS A 294 12.86 -43.96 25.89
CA CYS A 294 11.77 -43.28 25.20
C CYS A 294 10.89 -44.36 24.54
N LYS A 295 9.58 -44.29 24.77
CA LYS A 295 8.60 -45.18 24.15
C LYS A 295 7.66 -44.42 23.22
N CYS A 296 7.94 -43.14 22.98
CA CYS A 296 7.16 -42.37 22.02
C CYS A 296 7.29 -43.03 20.65
N PRO A 297 6.19 -43.14 19.89
CA PRO A 297 6.27 -43.51 18.50
C PRO A 297 7.14 -42.49 17.75
N ALA A 298 7.92 -43.02 16.80
CA ALA A 298 8.81 -42.23 15.96
C ALA A 298 8.63 -42.68 14.51
N THR A 299 8.42 -41.71 13.64
CA THR A 299 8.43 -41.92 12.20
C THR A 299 9.86 -42.22 11.76
N ARG A 300 10.09 -43.44 11.29
CA ARG A 300 11.38 -43.85 10.72
C ARG A 300 11.44 -43.47 9.26
N PHE A 301 12.54 -42.84 8.85
CA PHE A 301 12.81 -42.51 7.46
C PHE A 301 12.88 -43.79 6.62
N HIS A 302 11.95 -43.96 5.67
CA HIS A 302 12.02 -45.06 4.70
C HIS A 302 12.11 -44.60 3.24
N GLU A 303 11.76 -43.35 2.95
CA GLU A 303 11.99 -42.57 1.73
C GLU A 303 11.33 -41.20 1.98
N PRO A 304 11.59 -40.13 1.20
CA PRO A 304 10.96 -38.84 1.44
C PRO A 304 9.44 -39.01 1.40
N GLU A 305 8.77 -38.85 2.55
CA GLU A 305 7.32 -38.84 2.61
C GLU A 305 6.81 -37.76 1.64
N ALA A 306 5.85 -38.13 0.79
CA ALA A 306 5.31 -37.26 -0.25
C ALA A 306 4.75 -35.93 0.30
N ASP A 307 4.48 -35.87 1.60
CA ASP A 307 3.92 -34.73 2.32
C ASP A 307 4.97 -33.68 2.75
N PHE A 308 6.29 -33.99 2.76
CA PHE A 308 7.35 -33.09 3.25
C PHE A 308 8.55 -32.97 2.29
N PRO A 309 8.41 -32.25 1.16
CA PRO A 309 9.50 -32.07 0.20
C PRO A 309 10.71 -31.32 0.80
N GLY A 310 11.92 -31.72 0.41
CA GLY A 310 13.17 -31.07 0.82
C GLY A 310 13.65 -31.37 2.25
N PHE A 311 12.95 -32.21 3.02
CA PHE A 311 13.39 -32.61 4.35
C PHE A 311 14.69 -33.44 4.31
N PRO A 312 15.59 -33.35 5.32
CA PRO A 312 16.81 -34.15 5.38
C PRO A 312 16.58 -35.64 5.16
N THR A 313 17.35 -36.23 4.26
CA THR A 313 17.36 -37.65 3.93
C THR A 313 18.04 -38.48 5.02
N GLN A 314 17.81 -39.80 4.99
CA GLN A 314 18.50 -40.73 5.89
C GLN A 314 20.03 -40.63 5.77
N ALA A 315 20.56 -40.35 4.57
CA ALA A 315 21.99 -40.17 4.36
C ALA A 315 22.55 -38.92 5.07
N GLU A 316 21.74 -37.88 5.26
CA GLU A 316 22.12 -36.62 5.90
C GLU A 316 21.99 -36.68 7.44
N LEU A 317 21.09 -37.53 7.95
CA LEU A 317 20.86 -37.70 9.39
C LEU A 317 21.76 -38.77 10.03
N GLY A 318 22.25 -39.74 9.26
CA GLY A 318 23.14 -40.81 9.73
C GLY A 318 22.37 -42.06 10.21
N ALA A 319 23.00 -42.91 11.02
CA ALA A 319 22.45 -44.20 11.47
C ALA A 319 21.23 -44.11 12.43
N GLU A 320 20.78 -42.89 12.71
CA GLU A 320 19.72 -42.57 13.66
C GLU A 320 18.34 -42.87 13.05
N ARG A 321 17.47 -43.52 13.84
CA ARG A 321 16.25 -44.17 13.33
C ARG A 321 15.00 -43.36 13.65
N GLY A 322 14.86 -42.17 13.09
CA GLY A 322 13.58 -41.47 13.03
C GLY A 322 13.42 -40.28 13.97
N LEU A 323 12.36 -39.51 13.70
CA LEU A 323 11.95 -38.35 14.48
C LEU A 323 10.70 -38.70 15.29
N VAL A 324 10.67 -38.25 16.53
CA VAL A 324 9.53 -38.41 17.45
C VAL A 324 8.24 -37.79 16.91
N ASP A 325 7.11 -38.47 17.08
CA ASP A 325 5.82 -38.07 16.50
C ASP A 325 5.31 -36.70 16.97
N TRP A 326 5.70 -36.26 18.16
CA TRP A 326 5.30 -34.96 18.67
C TRP A 326 5.93 -33.78 17.92
N PHE A 327 7.09 -33.97 17.27
CA PHE A 327 7.66 -32.97 16.35
C PHE A 327 6.79 -32.84 15.09
N TRP A 328 6.32 -33.97 14.54
CA TRP A 328 5.42 -33.98 13.39
C TRP A 328 4.06 -33.38 13.70
N ALA A 329 3.54 -33.60 14.92
CA ALA A 329 2.31 -32.95 15.40
C ALA A 329 2.45 -31.42 15.42
N PHE A 330 3.57 -30.91 15.93
CA PHE A 330 3.88 -29.47 15.90
C PHE A 330 3.99 -28.92 14.47
N LEU A 331 4.78 -29.58 13.60
CA LEU A 331 4.92 -29.16 12.21
C LEU A 331 3.56 -29.08 11.52
N ARG A 332 2.74 -30.13 11.60
CA ARG A 332 1.39 -30.15 10.98
C ARG A 332 0.47 -29.06 11.52
N ALA A 333 0.49 -28.80 12.83
CA ALA A 333 -0.27 -27.71 13.43
C ALA A 333 0.18 -26.33 12.92
N GLY A 334 1.51 -26.11 12.81
CA GLY A 334 2.10 -24.90 12.24
C GLY A 334 1.66 -24.68 10.80
N MET A 335 1.78 -25.72 9.97
CA MET A 335 1.37 -25.67 8.56
C MET A 335 -0.10 -25.33 8.39
N ALA A 336 -0.98 -26.00 9.16
CA ALA A 336 -2.42 -25.77 9.08
C ALA A 336 -2.81 -24.34 9.51
N ARG A 337 -2.12 -23.76 10.50
CA ARG A 337 -2.36 -22.40 10.98
C ARG A 337 -1.85 -21.35 10.00
N MET A 338 -0.71 -21.59 9.37
CA MET A 338 -0.12 -20.68 8.39
C MET A 338 -0.83 -20.68 7.03
N ALA A 339 -1.49 -21.77 6.63
CA ALA A 339 -2.22 -21.88 5.36
C ALA A 339 -3.32 -20.80 5.15
N LYS A 340 -3.72 -20.10 6.21
CA LYS A 340 -4.76 -19.07 6.20
C LYS A 340 -4.25 -17.69 6.65
N ALA A 341 -2.95 -17.54 6.87
CA ALA A 341 -2.35 -16.39 7.53
C ALA A 341 -1.59 -15.48 6.54
N THR A 342 -1.49 -14.20 6.87
CA THR A 342 -0.51 -13.28 6.28
C THR A 342 0.91 -13.61 6.77
N VAL A 343 1.96 -13.07 6.12
CA VAL A 343 3.36 -13.31 6.53
C VAL A 343 3.61 -12.95 8.00
N GLN A 344 3.08 -11.81 8.47
CA GLN A 344 3.24 -11.38 9.86
C GLN A 344 2.50 -12.31 10.83
N GLU A 345 1.26 -12.69 10.49
CA GLU A 345 0.47 -13.64 11.28
C GLU A 345 1.10 -15.04 11.31
N ALA A 346 1.81 -15.45 10.26
CA ALA A 346 2.55 -16.69 10.21
C ALA A 346 3.77 -16.67 11.16
N MET A 347 4.53 -15.55 11.19
CA MET A 347 5.64 -15.37 12.13
C MET A 347 5.18 -15.35 13.58
N ASP A 348 4.06 -14.68 13.86
CA ASP A 348 3.48 -14.64 15.20
C ASP A 348 2.92 -16.02 15.59
N ALA A 349 2.36 -16.76 14.63
CA ALA A 349 1.83 -18.11 14.85
C ALA A 349 2.92 -19.13 15.21
N VAL A 350 4.09 -19.12 14.55
CA VAL A 350 5.17 -20.09 14.87
C VAL A 350 5.88 -19.80 16.18
N ARG A 351 5.78 -18.56 16.70
CA ARG A 351 6.27 -18.17 18.02
C ARG A 351 5.23 -18.32 19.14
N ASP A 352 3.96 -18.57 18.78
CA ASP A 352 2.87 -18.73 19.74
C ASP A 352 3.09 -20.01 20.59
N PRO A 353 3.23 -19.90 21.92
CA PRO A 353 3.35 -21.07 22.79
C PRO A 353 2.17 -22.05 22.65
N ALA A 354 0.99 -21.56 22.27
CA ALA A 354 -0.17 -22.40 22.02
C ALA A 354 0.02 -23.34 20.81
N LEU A 355 0.90 -23.01 19.87
CA LEU A 355 1.20 -23.88 18.73
C LEU A 355 1.93 -25.17 19.16
N ALA A 356 2.69 -25.11 20.26
CA ALA A 356 3.41 -26.27 20.80
C ALA A 356 2.50 -27.25 21.55
N ALA A 357 1.27 -26.85 21.91
CA ALA A 357 0.38 -27.65 22.74
C ALA A 357 0.13 -29.08 22.19
N PRO A 358 -0.18 -29.29 20.90
CA PRO A 358 -0.39 -30.64 20.36
C PRO A 358 0.86 -31.53 20.46
N GLY A 359 2.06 -30.95 20.31
CA GLY A 359 3.32 -31.67 20.48
C GLY A 359 3.61 -32.01 21.95
N ILE A 360 3.37 -31.07 22.87
CA ILE A 360 3.55 -31.28 24.31
C ILE A 360 2.58 -32.35 24.82
N GLU A 361 1.32 -32.32 24.40
CA GLU A 361 0.31 -33.34 24.74
C GLU A 361 0.73 -34.73 24.25
N ALA A 362 1.25 -34.83 23.02
CA ALA A 362 1.76 -36.09 22.48
C ALA A 362 3.02 -36.62 23.21
N ALA A 363 3.79 -35.74 23.86
CA ALA A 363 4.98 -36.09 24.63
C ALA A 363 4.70 -36.45 26.11
N HIS A 364 3.56 -36.02 26.66
CA HIS A 364 3.20 -36.15 28.09
C HIS A 364 3.18 -37.60 28.60
N GLY A 365 2.97 -38.58 27.72
CA GLY A 365 3.00 -40.00 28.09
C GLY A 365 4.40 -40.58 28.36
N CYS A 366 5.47 -39.80 28.15
CA CYS A 366 6.85 -40.27 28.28
C CYS A 366 7.65 -39.40 29.27
N PRO A 367 8.24 -39.98 30.34
CA PRO A 367 8.98 -39.21 31.34
C PRO A 367 10.25 -38.53 30.81
N VAL A 368 10.71 -38.94 29.61
CA VAL A 368 11.86 -38.34 28.93
C VAL A 368 11.43 -37.20 27.99
N CYS A 369 10.33 -37.36 27.26
CA CYS A 369 9.89 -36.35 26.29
C CYS A 369 9.04 -35.23 26.93
N GLU A 370 8.32 -35.50 28.02
CA GLU A 370 7.46 -34.53 28.71
C GLU A 370 8.23 -33.26 29.13
N THR A 371 9.47 -33.42 29.63
CA THR A 371 10.31 -32.29 30.05
C THR A 371 11.10 -31.66 28.90
N ARG A 372 11.28 -32.37 27.77
CA ARG A 372 12.08 -31.94 26.62
C ARG A 372 11.27 -31.22 25.55
N ALA A 373 10.01 -31.61 25.36
CA ALA A 373 9.21 -31.18 24.21
C ALA A 373 8.94 -29.66 24.21
N GLY A 374 8.56 -29.09 25.35
CA GLY A 374 8.22 -27.66 25.45
C GLY A 374 9.34 -26.72 25.00
N PRO A 375 10.54 -26.76 25.63
CA PRO A 375 11.67 -25.93 25.24
C PRO A 375 12.12 -26.15 23.80
N ALA A 376 12.20 -27.41 23.35
CA ALA A 376 12.68 -27.74 22.01
C ALA A 376 11.75 -27.22 20.90
N LEU A 377 10.43 -27.31 21.09
CA LEU A 377 9.46 -26.76 20.14
C LEU A 377 9.47 -25.23 20.10
N ALA A 378 9.67 -24.57 21.25
CA ALA A 378 9.78 -23.11 21.32
C ALA A 378 11.02 -22.59 20.57
N ASP A 379 12.19 -23.20 20.80
CA ASP A 379 13.43 -22.84 20.12
C ASP A 379 13.33 -23.06 18.61
N PHE A 380 12.72 -24.19 18.20
CA PHE A 380 12.48 -24.46 16.78
C PHE A 380 11.51 -23.44 16.15
N GLY A 381 10.46 -23.02 16.88
CA GLY A 381 9.54 -21.97 16.42
C GLY A 381 10.23 -20.63 16.16
N VAL A 382 11.26 -20.27 16.95
CA VAL A 382 12.07 -19.07 16.74
C VAL A 382 12.91 -19.18 15.46
N ALA A 383 13.59 -20.31 15.25
CA ALA A 383 14.35 -20.56 14.04
C ALA A 383 13.45 -20.56 12.79
N TRP A 384 12.26 -21.16 12.92
CA TRP A 384 11.25 -21.16 11.86
C TRP A 384 10.84 -19.73 11.50
N ALA A 385 10.62 -18.86 12.50
CA ALA A 385 10.26 -17.46 12.31
C ALA A 385 11.33 -16.66 11.53
N GLN A 386 12.61 -16.94 11.76
CA GLN A 386 13.72 -16.24 11.12
C GLN A 386 13.80 -16.57 9.61
N VAL A 387 13.57 -17.82 9.23
CA VAL A 387 13.57 -18.24 7.82
C VAL A 387 12.43 -17.60 7.03
N ILE A 388 11.27 -17.34 7.68
CA ILE A 388 10.17 -16.59 7.05
C ILE A 388 10.63 -15.20 6.64
N ASP A 389 11.36 -14.53 7.52
CA ASP A 389 11.78 -13.14 7.36
C ASP A 389 12.82 -12.99 6.22
N GLU A 390 13.78 -13.90 6.14
CA GLU A 390 14.83 -13.91 5.11
C GLU A 390 14.29 -14.14 3.69
N ARG A 391 13.16 -14.85 3.53
CA ARG A 391 12.61 -15.22 2.20
C ARG A 391 11.62 -14.18 1.63
N ARG A 392 11.48 -13.00 2.24
CA ARG A 392 10.43 -12.00 1.97
C ARG A 392 10.65 -11.11 0.71
N GLU A 393 11.75 -11.23 -0.04
CA GLU A 393 12.16 -10.27 -1.10
C GLU A 393 11.31 -10.27 -2.40
N LEU A 394 10.00 -10.03 -2.30
CA LEU A 394 9.17 -9.65 -3.44
C LEU A 394 9.19 -8.13 -3.62
N THR A 395 9.63 -7.67 -4.80
CA THR A 395 9.49 -6.26 -5.19
C THR A 395 8.61 -6.15 -6.43
N ILE A 396 7.60 -5.28 -6.39
CA ILE A 396 6.78 -5.01 -7.57
C ILE A 396 7.60 -4.26 -8.63
N GLN A 397 7.51 -4.71 -9.89
CA GLN A 397 8.24 -4.09 -11.00
C GLN A 397 7.51 -2.87 -11.57
N THR A 398 8.11 -1.69 -11.44
CA THR A 398 7.65 -0.42 -12.04
C THR A 398 8.46 -0.08 -13.30
N PRO A 399 7.86 0.61 -14.30
CA PRO A 399 8.58 1.07 -15.50
C PRO A 399 9.40 2.36 -15.28
N PHE A 400 9.41 2.91 -14.07
CA PHE A 400 10.09 4.14 -13.65
C PHE A 400 10.89 3.88 -12.38
#